data_AF-A0A5K0WL55-F1
#
_entry.id   AF-A0A5K0WL55-F1
#
_cell.length_a   1.000
_cell.length_b   1.000
_cell.length_c   1.000
_cell.angle_alpha   90.00
_cell.angle_beta   90.00
_cell.angle_gamma   90.00
#
_symmetry.space_group_name_H-M   'P 1'
#
loop_
_entity.id
_entity.type
_entity.pdbx_description
1 polymer ?
#
loop_
_entity_poly.entity_id
_entity_poly.type
_entity_poly.pdbx_seq_one_letter_code
_entity_poly.pdbx_strand_id
1 'polypeptide(L)' 'MDSSAELIGQVPGFIRLHKDSQVERLKGNERVPPSTDHHTTGVSLKDVLIDPETTLSARLYLPPLSGNHHRLPLFP' A
#
# COMPACT_ATOMS: atom_id res chain seq x y z
N MET A 1 -26.07 -0.43 28.08
CA MET A 1 -24.70 -0.02 27.69
C MET A 1 -23.87 -1.28 27.59
N ASP A 2 -22.99 -1.32 26.60
CA ASP A 2 -22.02 -2.38 26.28
C ASP A 2 -22.54 -3.57 25.44
N SER A 3 -22.46 -3.40 24.12
CA SER A 3 -22.53 -4.51 23.15
C SER A 3 -21.61 -4.29 21.94
N SER A 4 -20.73 -3.28 21.98
CA SER A 4 -19.91 -2.86 20.82
C SER A 4 -18.45 -3.32 20.88
N ALA A 5 -18.10 -4.30 21.71
CA ALA A 5 -16.70 -4.70 21.92
C ALA A 5 -16.47 -6.21 22.00
N GLU A 6 -17.41 -7.04 21.54
CA GLU A 6 -17.18 -8.49 21.46
C GLU A 6 -16.25 -8.79 20.27
N LEU A 7 -15.03 -9.24 20.57
CA LEU A 7 -14.04 -9.67 19.58
C LEU A 7 -14.43 -11.04 19.01
N ILE A 8 -14.60 -11.13 17.69
CA ILE A 8 -14.95 -12.38 17.00
C ILE A 8 -13.74 -13.04 16.32
N GLY A 9 -12.66 -12.30 16.10
CA GLY A 9 -11.43 -12.82 15.51
C GLY A 9 -10.30 -11.81 15.58
N GLN A 10 -9.07 -12.31 15.62
CA GLN A 10 -7.89 -11.45 15.61
C GLN A 10 -6.68 -12.11 14.96
N VAL A 11 -5.84 -11.28 14.36
CA VAL A 11 -4.43 -11.57 14.11
C VAL A 11 -3.65 -10.76 15.14
N PRO A 12 -3.13 -11.40 16.21
CA PRO A 12 -2.53 -10.68 17.34
C PRO A 12 -1.50 -9.64 16.89
N GLY A 13 -1.70 -8.39 17.29
CA GLY A 13 -0.83 -7.25 16.96
C GLY A 13 -1.05 -6.60 15.60
N PHE A 14 -1.95 -7.13 14.75
CA PHE A 14 -2.19 -6.61 13.40
C PHE A 14 -3.65 -6.19 13.19
N ILE A 15 -4.61 -7.09 13.38
CA ILE A 15 -6.02 -6.86 13.03
C ILE A 15 -6.93 -7.43 14.12
N ARG A 16 -8.00 -6.70 14.45
CA ARG A 16 -9.13 -7.20 15.26
C ARG A 16 -10.44 -7.04 14.51
N LEU A 17 -11.29 -8.04 14.65
CA LEU A 17 -12.62 -8.10 14.05
C LEU A 17 -13.65 -8.11 15.19
N HIS A 18 -14.59 -7.18 15.13
CA HIS A 18 -15.64 -7.03 16.12
C HIS A 18 -16.98 -7.52 15.54
N LYS A 19 -17.85 -8.00 16.43
CA LYS A 19 -19.17 -8.54 16.06
C LYS A 19 -20.08 -7.51 15.38
N ASP A 20 -19.90 -6.23 15.70
CA ASP A 20 -20.61 -5.10 15.10
C ASP A 20 -20.06 -4.71 13.70
N SER A 21 -19.24 -5.58 13.10
CA SER A 21 -18.56 -5.39 11.81
C SER A 21 -17.47 -4.33 11.82
N GLN A 22 -17.06 -3.81 12.98
CA GLN A 22 -15.87 -2.97 13.05
C GLN A 22 -14.59 -3.78 12.86
N VAL A 23 -13.61 -3.14 12.20
CA VAL A 23 -12.28 -3.70 11.96
C VAL A 23 -11.25 -2.72 12.48
N GLU A 24 -10.49 -3.12 13.49
CA GLU A 24 -9.33 -2.35 13.95
C GLU A 24 -8.07 -2.84 13.24
N ARG A 25 -7.35 -1.93 12.57
CA ARG A 25 -6.04 -2.19 11.99
C ARG A 25 -4.97 -1.55 12.86
N LEU A 26 -4.24 -2.36 13.62
CA LEU A 26 -3.31 -1.90 14.65
C LEU A 26 -1.91 -1.57 14.11
N LYS A 27 -1.47 -2.26 13.05
CA LYS A 27 -0.13 -2.14 12.45
C LYS A 27 -0.16 -2.39 10.94
N GLY A 28 0.80 -1.86 10.19
CA GLY A 28 0.89 -2.03 8.73
C GLY A 28 0.14 -0.95 7.94
N ASN A 29 -0.24 0.14 8.60
CA ASN A 29 -0.96 1.26 7.99
C ASN A 29 -0.02 2.41 7.63
N GLU A 30 1.24 2.32 8.03
CA GLU A 30 2.29 3.27 7.68
C GLU A 30 2.43 3.37 6.17
N ARG A 31 2.56 4.60 5.66
CA ARG A 31 2.72 4.87 4.22
C ARG A 31 4.05 5.58 3.99
N VAL A 32 4.83 5.03 3.06
CA VAL A 32 6.02 5.71 2.52
C VAL A 32 5.58 6.57 1.33
N PRO A 33 5.86 7.88 1.32
CA PRO A 33 5.50 8.74 0.20
C PRO A 33 6.28 8.35 -1.08
N PRO A 34 5.72 8.60 -2.28
CA PRO A 34 6.48 8.45 -3.52
C PRO A 34 7.67 9.42 -3.55
N SER A 35 8.73 9.04 -4.24
CA SER A 35 9.95 9.85 -4.40
C SER A 35 10.50 9.69 -5.82
N THR A 36 10.92 10.79 -6.43
CA THR A 36 11.62 10.81 -7.72
C THR A 36 13.12 10.96 -7.58
N ASP A 37 13.64 10.96 -6.35
CA ASP A 37 15.07 11.09 -6.10
C ASP A 37 15.78 9.74 -6.29
N HIS A 38 16.47 9.62 -7.43
CA HIS A 38 17.28 8.46 -7.76
C HIS A 38 18.52 8.31 -6.88
N HIS A 39 19.00 9.36 -6.21
CA HIS A 39 20.27 9.30 -5.47
C HIS A 39 20.17 8.53 -4.14
N THR A 40 19.01 8.59 -3.48
CA THR A 40 18.84 7.99 -2.15
C THR A 40 18.39 6.52 -2.19
N THR A 41 17.63 6.12 -3.21
CA THR A 41 17.02 4.77 -3.27
C THR A 41 17.33 3.99 -4.55
N GLY A 42 17.88 4.65 -5.58
CA GLY A 42 18.09 4.08 -6.90
C GLY A 42 16.81 3.90 -7.73
N VAL A 43 15.61 3.94 -7.14
CA VAL A 43 14.34 3.66 -7.82
C VAL A 43 13.38 4.83 -7.66
N SER A 44 12.86 5.34 -8.77
CA SER A 44 11.80 6.35 -8.77
C SER A 44 10.43 5.70 -8.54
N LEU A 45 9.62 6.31 -7.67
CA LEU A 45 8.32 5.83 -7.24
C LEU A 45 7.25 6.87 -7.55
N LYS A 46 6.10 6.44 -8.09
CA LYS A 46 4.95 7.31 -8.32
C LYS A 46 3.64 6.58 -8.08
N ASP A 47 2.70 7.24 -7.43
CA ASP A 47 1.33 6.76 -7.30
C ASP A 47 0.45 7.28 -8.44
N VAL A 48 -0.37 6.40 -9.00
CA VAL A 48 -1.35 6.74 -10.05
C VAL A 48 -2.73 6.22 -9.69
N LEU A 49 -3.74 7.07 -9.89
CA LEU A 49 -5.15 6.67 -9.81
C LEU A 49 -5.54 6.08 -11.18
N ILE A 50 -6.07 4.85 -11.16
CA ILE A 50 -6.50 4.11 -12.36
C ILE A 50 -7.98 4.34 -12.61
N ASP A 51 -8.79 4.17 -11.56
CA ASP A 51 -10.24 4.37 -11.62
C ASP A 51 -10.71 5.15 -10.37
N PRO A 52 -11.23 6.38 -10.54
CA PRO A 52 -11.72 7.18 -9.44
C PRO A 52 -13.00 6.65 -8.79
N GLU A 53 -13.87 5.94 -9.53
CA GLU A 53 -15.15 5.46 -8.99
C GLU A 53 -14.94 4.32 -7.98
N THR A 54 -13.98 3.44 -8.27
CA THR A 54 -13.61 2.33 -7.39
C THR A 54 -12.44 2.66 -6.46
N THR A 55 -11.82 3.84 -6.62
CA THR A 55 -10.56 4.25 -5.97
C THR A 55 -9.37 3.32 -6.28
N LEU A 56 -9.45 2.57 -7.39
CA LEU A 56 -8.36 1.70 -7.83
C LEU A 56 -7.13 2.52 -8.19
N SER A 57 -6.00 2.19 -7.57
CA SER A 57 -4.73 2.88 -7.75
C SER A 57 -3.57 1.89 -7.79
N ALA A 58 -2.44 2.33 -8.34
CA ALA A 58 -1.21 1.55 -8.36
C ALA A 58 0.00 2.43 -8.08
N ARG A 59 1.06 1.83 -7.52
CA ARG A 59 2.39 2.44 -7.41
C ARG A 59 3.29 1.90 -8.51
N LEU A 60 3.85 2.80 -9.30
CA LEU A 60 4.81 2.50 -10.35
C LEU A 60 6.24 2.62 -9.80
N TYR A 61 7.10 1.71 -10.24
CA TYR A 61 8.51 1.63 -9.87
C TYR A 61 9.35 1.75 -11.14
N LEU A 62 10.25 2.73 -11.19
CA LEU A 62 11.18 2.93 -12.29
C LEU A 62 12.62 2.74 -11.78
N PRO A 63 13.28 1.62 -12.12
CA PRO A 63 14.67 1.39 -11.73
C PRO A 63 15.63 2.36 -12.47
N PRO A 64 16.92 2.42 -12.10
CA PRO A 64 17.88 3.27 -12.78
C PRO A 64 17.94 2.93 -14.27
N LEU A 65 17.86 3.96 -15.11
CA LEU A 65 18.02 3.80 -16.55
C LEU A 65 19.50 3.64 -16.86
N SER A 66 19.91 2.45 -17.27
CA SER A 66 21.26 2.20 -17.79
C SER A 66 21.31 2.60 -19.27
N GLY A 67 22.32 3.37 -19.67
CA GLY A 67 22.43 3.89 -21.05
C GLY A 67 22.29 2.79 -22.09
N ASN A 68 21.30 2.96 -22.98
CA ASN A 68 20.88 2.10 -24.11
C ASN A 68 19.68 1.15 -23.87
N HIS A 69 19.11 1.06 -22.67
CA HIS A 69 17.90 0.25 -22.44
C HIS A 69 16.61 1.08 -22.59
N HIS A 70 16.01 1.08 -23.78
CA HIS A 70 14.76 1.79 -24.07
C HIS A 70 13.49 1.07 -23.59
N ARG A 71 13.59 -0.19 -23.17
CA ARG A 71 12.46 -0.99 -22.67
C ARG A 71 12.92 -1.88 -21.52
N LEU A 72 12.12 -1.92 -20.47
CA LEU A 72 12.28 -2.80 -19.32
C LEU A 72 11.12 -3.79 -19.28
N PRO A 73 11.34 -5.02 -18.78
CA PRO A 73 10.24 -5.96 -18.56
C PRO A 73 9.26 -5.39 -17.54
N LEU A 74 7.98 -5.72 -17.71
CA LEU A 74 6.96 -5.54 -16.68
C LEU A 74 6.90 -6.83 -15.86
N PHE A 75 6.91 -6.70 -14.54
CA PHE A 75 6.68 -7.84 -13.66
C PHE A 75 5.19 -8.21 -13.71
N PRO A 76 4.85 -9.48 -14.01
CA PRO A 76 3.47 -9.98 -14.00
C PRO A 76 2.91 -10.18 -12.59
#